data_AF-A0A6A5U2G1-F1
#
_entry.id   AF-A0A6A5U2G1-F1
#
_cell.length_a   1.000
_cell.length_b   1.000
_cell.length_c   1.000
_cell.angle_alpha   90.00
_cell.angle_beta   90.00
_cell.angle_gamma   90.00
#
_symmetry.space_group_name_H-M   'P 1'
#
loop_
_entity.id
_entity.type
_entity.pdbx_description
1 polymer ?
#
loop_
_entity_poly.entity_id
_entity_poly.type
_entity_poly.pdbx_seq_one_letter_code
_entity_poly.pdbx_strand_id
1 'polypeptide(L)'
;MLIVCDTNTIVLSYITPWNFPVPDRLVTSTGGFEVLCSYSWKYAPFPSNTYINTSTPTFTILVPGCPTKWAPPAVPAWLPPNNNMAWVDQHAYRVPVHQFEPTFQAMMVMNPNIRLNDTNIIINRNSLMHLMDFASLTMKLGSQFRVDPSLVKNTLVVGGKAPNASVQPVRSGYRRSFEECGGFAERGR
;
A
#
# COMPACT_ATOMS: atom_id res chain seq x y z
N MET A 1 16.87 6.62 -12.67
CA MET A 1 17.30 7.96 -12.21
C MET A 1 16.51 8.27 -10.95
N LEU A 2 17.19 8.40 -9.80
CA LEU A 2 16.57 8.78 -8.54
C LEU A 2 16.91 10.26 -8.31
N ILE A 3 15.89 11.12 -8.31
CA ILE A 3 16.06 12.55 -8.02
C ILE A 3 15.74 12.73 -6.54
N VAL A 4 16.74 13.05 -5.73
CA VAL A 4 16.54 13.44 -4.32
C VAL A 4 16.35 14.95 -4.30
N CYS A 5 15.15 15.42 -3.99
CA CYS A 5 14.90 16.84 -3.78
C CYS A 5 14.89 17.13 -2.28
N ASP A 6 15.82 17.95 -1.81
CA ASP A 6 15.72 18.60 -0.50
C ASP A 6 15.07 19.98 -0.67
N THR A 7 14.35 20.40 0.37
CA THR A 7 13.48 21.58 0.46
C THR A 7 14.16 22.91 0.13
N ASN A 8 15.49 22.98 0.09
CA ASN A 8 16.22 24.20 -0.30
C ASN A 8 17.36 23.97 -1.32
N THR A 9 17.59 22.73 -1.76
CA THR A 9 18.65 22.43 -2.74
C THR A 9 18.27 21.20 -3.56
N ILE A 10 18.19 21.34 -4.88
CA ILE A 10 18.07 20.18 -5.77
C ILE A 10 19.48 19.57 -5.89
N VAL A 11 19.79 18.58 -5.05
CA VAL A 11 21.00 17.77 -5.23
C VAL A 11 20.66 16.67 -6.23
N LEU A 12 21.00 16.90 -7.49
CA LEU A 12 20.95 15.88 -8.54
C LEU A 12 22.11 14.89 -8.35
N SER A 13 21.98 13.95 -7.43
CA SER A 13 22.88 12.79 -7.36
C SER A 13 22.38 11.70 -8.32
N TYR A 14 23.18 11.35 -9.33
CA TYR A 14 22.87 10.24 -10.23
C TYR A 14 23.41 8.94 -9.63
N ILE A 15 22.51 8.13 -9.07
CA ILE A 15 22.85 6.74 -8.72
C ILE A 15 22.37 5.87 -9.87
N THR A 16 23.33 5.26 -10.57
CA THR A 16 23.05 4.19 -11.52
C THR A 16 23.16 2.84 -10.81
N PRO A 17 22.48 1.81 -11.30
CA PRO A 17 22.59 0.44 -10.79
C PRO A 17 24.03 -0.06 -10.74
N TRP A 18 24.88 0.43 -11.65
CA TRP A 18 26.30 0.11 -11.75
C TRP A 18 27.18 0.88 -10.75
N ASN A 19 26.65 1.92 -10.11
CA ASN A 19 27.32 2.72 -9.09
C ASN A 19 26.73 2.51 -7.69
N PHE A 20 25.92 1.46 -7.49
CA PHE A 20 25.48 1.10 -6.15
C PHE A 20 26.68 0.56 -5.37
N PRO A 21 27.04 1.16 -4.22
CA PRO A 21 28.11 0.61 -3.39
C PRO A 21 27.73 -0.82 -3.01
N VAL A 22 28.71 -1.73 -3.13
CA VAL A 22 28.53 -3.10 -2.66
C VAL A 22 28.19 -3.02 -1.18
N PRO A 23 27.06 -3.61 -0.72
CA PRO A 23 26.70 -3.52 0.68
C PRO A 23 27.77 -4.21 1.54
N ASP A 24 28.36 -3.48 2.47
CA ASP A 24 29.39 -3.99 3.40
C ASP A 24 28.86 -5.06 4.36
N ARG A 25 27.54 -5.30 4.38
CA ARG A 25 26.87 -6.22 5.28
C ARG A 25 25.95 -7.17 4.52
N LEU A 26 26.09 -8.47 4.80
CA LEU A 26 25.16 -9.50 4.32
C LEU A 26 23.75 -9.20 4.83
N VAL A 27 22.79 -9.07 3.91
CA VAL A 27 21.37 -8.93 4.22
C VAL A 27 20.82 -10.31 4.58
N THR A 28 20.28 -10.48 5.78
CA THR A 28 19.67 -11.73 6.25
C THR A 28 18.27 -11.47 6.77
N SER A 29 17.29 -12.30 6.40
CA SER A 29 15.88 -12.21 6.85
C SER A 29 15.57 -13.09 8.07
N THR A 30 16.57 -13.40 8.89
CA THR A 30 16.52 -14.38 9.99
C THR A 30 15.50 -14.06 11.10
N GLY A 31 14.96 -12.84 11.15
CA GLY A 31 14.04 -12.39 12.20
C GLY A 31 12.56 -12.81 12.09
N GLY A 32 12.17 -13.51 11.02
CA GLY A 32 10.75 -13.85 10.79
C GLY A 32 9.86 -12.63 10.53
N PHE A 33 8.55 -12.78 10.73
CA PHE A 33 7.58 -11.68 10.63
C PHE A 33 6.52 -11.77 11.74
N GLU A 34 6.04 -10.61 12.20
CA GLU A 34 4.97 -10.49 13.20
C GLU A 34 3.84 -9.62 12.64
N VAL A 35 2.59 -10.02 12.87
CA VAL A 35 1.42 -9.24 12.46
C VAL A 35 1.02 -8.30 13.59
N LEU A 36 1.32 -7.00 13.42
CA LEU A 36 0.98 -5.97 14.42
C LEU A 36 -0.46 -5.47 14.34
N CYS A 37 -1.10 -5.53 13.18
CA CYS A 37 -2.51 -5.15 13.03
C CYS A 37 -3.05 -5.59 11.67
N SER A 38 -4.36 -5.64 11.55
CA SER A 38 -5.07 -5.81 10.29
C SER A 38 -6.26 -4.86 10.23
N TYR A 39 -6.58 -4.39 9.04
CA TYR A 39 -7.79 -3.62 8.81
C TYR A 39 -8.33 -3.85 7.41
N SER A 40 -9.60 -3.54 7.21
CA SER A 40 -10.24 -3.55 5.90
C SER A 40 -11.03 -2.28 5.72
N TRP A 41 -11.03 -1.73 4.52
CA TRP A 41 -11.81 -0.54 4.24
C TRP A 41 -13.28 -0.88 4.03
N LYS A 42 -14.16 -0.07 4.61
CA LYS A 42 -15.60 -0.12 4.41
C LYS A 42 -16.10 1.25 3.93
N TYR A 43 -17.06 1.21 3.00
CA TYR A 43 -17.81 2.41 2.65
C TYR A 43 -18.70 2.77 3.84
N ALA A 44 -18.56 3.98 4.37
CA ALA A 44 -19.48 4.50 5.37
C ALA A 44 -20.55 5.31 4.63
N PRO A 45 -21.81 4.84 4.57
CA PRO A 45 -22.89 5.74 4.16
C PRO A 45 -22.93 6.91 5.15
N PHE A 46 -23.17 8.12 4.65
CA PHE A 46 -23.33 9.30 5.50
C PHE A 46 -24.34 8.98 6.62
N PRO A 47 -24.04 9.26 7.90
CA PRO A 47 -25.07 9.21 8.92
C PRO A 47 -26.20 10.14 8.47
N SER A 48 -27.41 9.60 8.37
CA SER A 48 -28.60 10.25 7.77
C SER A 48 -28.96 11.63 8.35
N ASN A 49 -28.31 12.04 9.45
CA ASN A 49 -28.56 13.30 10.15
C ASN A 49 -27.44 14.34 10.01
N THR A 50 -26.36 14.08 9.25
CA THR A 50 -25.24 15.04 9.15
C THR A 50 -25.23 15.71 7.77
N TYR A 51 -25.59 16.99 7.75
CA TYR A 51 -25.60 17.83 6.55
C TYR A 51 -24.16 18.20 6.18
N ILE A 52 -23.46 17.33 5.45
CA ILE A 52 -22.11 17.62 4.93
C ILE A 52 -22.21 17.95 3.44
N ASN A 53 -21.92 19.21 3.08
CA ASN A 53 -21.87 19.72 1.71
C ASN A 53 -20.60 19.25 0.97
N THR A 54 -20.26 17.96 1.05
CA THR A 54 -19.13 17.40 0.28
C THR A 54 -19.57 16.14 -0.42
N SER A 55 -19.48 16.13 -1.75
CA SER A 55 -19.75 14.99 -2.63
C SER A 55 -18.72 13.85 -2.50
N THR A 56 -17.77 13.96 -1.57
CA THR A 56 -16.73 12.97 -1.32
C THR A 56 -17.24 11.85 -0.42
N PRO A 57 -17.17 10.58 -0.85
CA PRO A 57 -17.57 9.46 -0.02
C PRO A 57 -16.72 9.37 1.25
N THR A 58 -17.37 9.08 2.39
CA THR A 58 -16.67 8.82 3.65
C THR A 58 -16.21 7.36 3.71
N PHE A 59 -14.94 7.15 4.02
CA PHE A 59 -14.37 5.81 4.18
C PHE A 59 -14.03 5.57 5.65
N THR A 60 -14.31 4.35 6.13
CA THR A 60 -13.97 3.93 7.49
C THR A 60 -13.21 2.61 7.43
N ILE A 61 -12.38 2.34 8.42
CA ILE A 61 -11.72 1.03 8.57
C ILE A 61 -12.50 0.13 9.53
N LEU A 62 -12.51 -1.16 9.21
CA LEU A 62 -12.92 -2.23 10.11
C LEU A 62 -11.65 -2.83 10.72
N VAL A 63 -11.63 -2.96 12.05
CA VAL A 63 -10.50 -3.47 12.82
C VAL A 63 -11.02 -4.53 13.82
N PRO A 64 -10.45 -5.76 13.85
CA PRO A 64 -9.49 -6.30 12.90
C PRO A 64 -10.08 -6.38 11.48
N GLY A 65 -9.21 -6.42 10.47
CA GLY A 65 -9.64 -6.57 9.08
C GLY A 65 -10.37 -7.90 8.85
N CYS A 66 -11.26 -7.92 7.86
CA CYS A 66 -11.99 -9.12 7.43
C CYS A 66 -11.63 -9.43 5.97
N PRO A 67 -10.43 -9.98 5.70
CA PRO A 67 -10.07 -10.38 4.35
C PRO A 67 -10.98 -11.52 3.88
N THR A 68 -11.26 -11.54 2.58
CA THR A 68 -12.00 -12.62 1.94
C THR A 68 -11.26 -13.94 2.12
N LYS A 69 -11.96 -15.00 2.56
CA LYS A 69 -11.36 -16.33 2.67
C LYS A 69 -11.27 -16.96 1.28
N TRP A 70 -10.14 -17.62 1.01
CA TRP A 70 -9.98 -18.42 -0.20
C TRP A 70 -10.95 -19.60 -0.17
N ALA A 71 -11.86 -19.62 -1.13
CA ALA A 71 -12.81 -20.66 -1.41
C ALA A 71 -12.59 -21.09 -2.87
N PRO A 72 -11.82 -22.16 -3.12
CA PRO A 72 -11.45 -22.53 -4.49
C PRO A 72 -12.71 -22.81 -5.32
N PRO A 73 -12.83 -22.25 -6.54
CA PRO A 73 -13.96 -22.51 -7.41
C PRO A 73 -13.94 -23.97 -7.88
N ALA A 74 -15.11 -24.52 -8.19
CA ALA A 74 -15.20 -25.84 -8.81
C ALA A 74 -14.51 -25.83 -10.18
N VAL A 75 -13.64 -26.81 -10.43
CA VAL A 75 -12.87 -26.93 -11.67
C VAL A 75 -13.54 -27.90 -12.65
N PRO A 76 -13.49 -27.62 -13.97
CA PRO A 76 -12.84 -26.48 -14.63
C PRO A 76 -13.65 -25.18 -14.52
N ALA A 77 -12.98 -24.07 -14.22
CA ALA A 77 -13.58 -22.74 -14.12
C ALA A 77 -13.13 -21.83 -15.27
N TRP A 78 -14.09 -21.16 -15.92
CA TRP A 78 -13.81 -20.12 -16.91
C TRP A 78 -13.82 -18.75 -16.24
N LEU A 79 -12.70 -18.03 -16.33
CA LEU A 79 -12.57 -16.68 -15.76
C LEU A 79 -12.72 -15.63 -16.85
N PRO A 80 -13.63 -14.64 -16.68
CA PRO A 80 -13.69 -13.52 -17.60
C PRO A 80 -12.40 -12.69 -17.50
N PRO A 81 -11.94 -12.05 -18.58
CA PRO A 81 -10.90 -11.03 -18.50
C PRO A 81 -11.33 -9.92 -17.53
N ASN A 82 -10.37 -9.29 -16.85
CA ASN A 82 -10.67 -8.12 -16.04
C ASN A 82 -11.35 -7.04 -16.91
N ASN A 83 -12.58 -6.66 -16.56
CA ASN A 83 -13.32 -5.54 -17.20
C ASN A 83 -13.76 -4.50 -16.16
N ASN A 84 -13.13 -4.53 -14.98
CA ASN A 84 -13.54 -3.72 -13.84
C ASN A 84 -12.63 -2.52 -13.61
N MET A 85 -13.22 -1.56 -12.91
CA MET A 85 -12.59 -0.35 -12.42
C MET A 85 -11.84 -0.65 -11.12
N ALA A 86 -10.59 -0.23 -11.05
CA ALA A 86 -9.63 -0.72 -10.07
C ALA A 86 -8.81 0.40 -9.42
N TRP A 87 -8.75 0.44 -8.08
CA TRP A 87 -7.82 1.33 -7.39
C TRP A 87 -6.37 1.01 -7.76
N VAL A 88 -5.63 2.04 -8.17
CA VAL A 88 -4.17 1.96 -8.33
C VAL A 88 -3.49 1.95 -6.96
N ASP A 89 -3.91 2.87 -6.08
CA ASP A 89 -3.50 2.87 -4.67
C ASP A 89 -4.68 3.33 -3.80
N GLN A 90 -5.30 2.37 -3.14
CA GLN A 90 -6.48 2.61 -2.31
C GLN A 90 -6.17 3.45 -1.06
N HIS A 91 -4.95 3.36 -0.51
CA HIS A 91 -4.56 4.15 0.66
C HIS A 91 -4.27 5.59 0.26
N ALA A 92 -3.52 5.79 -0.82
CA ALA A 92 -3.22 7.12 -1.35
C ALA A 92 -4.47 7.86 -1.84
N TYR A 93 -5.50 7.15 -2.32
CA TYR A 93 -6.76 7.79 -2.70
C TYR A 93 -7.61 8.20 -1.49
N ARG A 94 -7.72 7.31 -0.48
CA ARG A 94 -8.63 7.52 0.66
C ARG A 94 -8.05 8.42 1.74
N VAL A 95 -6.73 8.36 1.94
CA VAL A 95 -6.00 9.16 2.93
C VAL A 95 -4.74 9.74 2.28
N PRO A 96 -4.90 10.69 1.34
CA PRO A 96 -3.79 11.19 0.52
C PRO A 96 -2.67 11.87 1.31
N VAL A 97 -3.00 12.47 2.45
CA VAL A 97 -2.04 13.19 3.30
C VAL A 97 -1.36 12.27 4.31
N HIS A 98 -2.10 11.30 4.87
CA HIS A 98 -1.65 10.47 5.99
C HIS A 98 -1.86 8.97 5.71
N GLN A 99 -1.17 8.43 4.69
CA GLN A 99 -1.39 7.07 4.19
C GLN A 99 -1.24 5.96 5.24
N PHE A 100 -0.43 6.17 6.29
CA PHE A 100 -0.22 5.22 7.38
C PHE A 100 -1.18 5.39 8.55
N GLU A 101 -1.96 6.46 8.59
CA GLU A 101 -2.88 6.75 9.70
C GLU A 101 -3.86 5.60 9.97
N PRO A 102 -4.47 4.95 8.95
CA PRO A 102 -5.37 3.82 9.19
C PRO A 102 -4.65 2.62 9.84
N THR A 103 -3.39 2.42 9.49
CA THR A 103 -2.55 1.37 10.10
C THR A 103 -2.30 1.67 11.57
N PHE A 104 -2.00 2.92 11.92
CA PHE A 104 -1.79 3.32 13.32
C PHE A 104 -3.09 3.24 14.13
N GLN A 105 -4.23 3.65 13.57
CA GLN A 105 -5.53 3.44 14.22
C GLN A 105 -5.79 1.95 14.49
N ALA A 106 -5.55 1.09 13.50
CA ALA A 106 -5.74 -0.35 13.65
C ALA A 106 -4.81 -0.95 14.72
N MET A 107 -3.55 -0.50 14.77
CA MET A 107 -2.59 -0.89 15.79
C MET A 107 -3.01 -0.44 17.19
N MET A 108 -3.56 0.77 17.34
CA MET A 108 -4.07 1.24 18.63
C MET A 108 -5.23 0.38 19.17
N VAL A 109 -6.04 -0.22 18.29
CA VAL A 109 -7.13 -1.11 18.68
C VAL A 109 -6.63 -2.52 18.98
N MET A 110 -5.82 -3.10 18.09
CA MET A 110 -5.40 -4.50 18.22
C MET A 110 -4.23 -4.71 19.18
N ASN A 111 -3.32 -3.74 19.25
CA ASN A 111 -2.07 -3.82 19.99
C ASN A 111 -1.71 -2.47 20.66
N PRO A 112 -2.56 -1.97 21.58
CA PRO A 112 -2.42 -0.63 22.17
C PRO A 112 -1.10 -0.39 22.94
N ASN A 113 -0.42 -1.46 23.35
CA ASN A 113 0.83 -1.40 24.12
C ASN A 113 2.08 -1.36 23.23
N ILE A 114 1.97 -1.70 21.95
CA ILE A 114 3.11 -1.68 21.04
C ILE A 114 3.56 -0.23 20.79
N ARG A 115 4.87 -0.05 20.72
CA ARG A 115 5.51 1.22 20.39
C ARG A 115 6.51 0.96 19.27
N LEU A 116 6.55 1.85 18.28
CA LEU A 116 7.46 1.75 17.13
C LEU A 116 8.76 2.52 17.34
N ASN A 117 9.16 2.78 18.60
CA ASN A 117 10.35 3.57 18.91
C ASN A 117 11.64 2.91 18.42
N ASP A 118 11.67 1.57 18.40
CA ASP A 118 12.82 0.77 17.95
C ASP A 118 12.72 0.39 16.46
N THR A 119 11.72 0.92 15.75
CA THR A 119 11.55 0.68 14.30
C THR A 119 12.35 1.69 13.51
N ASN A 120 13.26 1.22 12.65
CA ASN A 120 14.07 2.12 11.82
C ASN A 120 13.31 2.61 10.58
N ILE A 121 12.48 1.75 9.97
CA ILE A 121 11.82 2.04 8.70
C ILE A 121 10.37 1.58 8.75
N ILE A 122 9.45 2.47 8.38
CA ILE A 122 8.04 2.17 8.12
C ILE A 122 7.80 2.45 6.64
N ILE A 123 7.44 1.43 5.87
CA ILE A 123 7.21 1.55 4.43
C ILE A 123 6.02 0.69 4.01
N ASN A 124 5.23 1.17 3.05
CA ASN A 124 4.16 0.35 2.49
C ASN A 124 4.72 -0.64 1.43
N ARG A 125 3.99 -1.75 1.22
CA ARG A 125 4.41 -2.82 0.30
C ARG A 125 4.66 -2.30 -1.12
N ASN A 126 3.83 -1.38 -1.63
CA ASN A 126 4.00 -0.86 -2.99
C ASN A 126 5.29 -0.04 -3.16
N SER A 127 5.61 0.86 -2.22
CA SER A 127 6.84 1.63 -2.28
C SER A 127 8.07 0.75 -2.15
N LEU A 128 8.02 -0.25 -1.25
CA LEU A 128 9.11 -1.23 -1.13
C LEU A 128 9.30 -2.01 -2.42
N MET A 129 8.24 -2.46 -3.08
CA MET A 129 8.33 -3.14 -4.38
C MET A 129 8.96 -2.24 -5.45
N HIS A 130 8.55 -0.97 -5.54
CA HIS A 130 9.15 -0.05 -6.51
C HIS A 130 10.65 0.17 -6.25
N LEU A 131 11.05 0.29 -4.97
CA LEU A 131 12.46 0.41 -4.60
C LEU A 131 13.24 -0.87 -4.94
N MET A 132 12.65 -2.05 -4.69
CA MET A 132 13.26 -3.33 -5.07
C MET A 132 13.36 -3.48 -6.58
N ASP A 133 12.31 -3.17 -7.34
CA ASP A 133 12.32 -3.25 -8.80
C ASP A 133 13.35 -2.29 -9.42
N PHE A 134 13.51 -1.11 -8.81
CA PHE A 134 14.54 -0.15 -9.18
C PHE A 134 15.95 -0.69 -8.90
N ALA A 135 16.18 -1.23 -7.70
CA ALA A 135 17.49 -1.76 -7.30
C ALA A 135 17.87 -3.03 -8.10
N SER A 136 16.90 -3.89 -8.41
CA SER A 136 17.09 -5.15 -9.13
C SER A 136 17.05 -5.01 -10.66
N LEU A 137 16.93 -3.79 -11.19
CA LEU A 137 16.84 -3.55 -12.64
C LEU A 137 15.66 -4.22 -13.35
N THR A 138 14.63 -4.63 -12.61
CA THR A 138 13.43 -5.28 -13.16
C THR A 138 12.32 -4.28 -13.50
N MET A 139 12.51 -3.01 -13.16
CA MET A 139 11.52 -1.96 -13.43
C MET A 139 11.31 -1.76 -14.94
N LYS A 140 10.05 -1.82 -15.39
CA LYS A 140 9.70 -1.67 -16.81
C LYS A 140 10.14 -0.30 -17.33
N LEU A 141 10.65 -0.27 -18.56
CA LEU A 141 11.07 0.95 -19.24
C LEU A 141 9.92 1.97 -19.27
N GLY A 142 10.20 3.22 -18.91
CA GLY A 142 9.21 4.29 -18.82
C GLY A 142 8.35 4.30 -17.56
N SER A 143 8.51 3.32 -16.65
CA SER A 143 7.84 3.36 -15.35
C SER A 143 8.47 4.44 -14.46
N GLN A 144 7.61 5.24 -13.84
CA GLN A 144 8.00 6.24 -12.87
C GLN A 144 7.33 5.91 -11.54
N PHE A 145 8.06 6.10 -10.45
CA PHE A 145 7.51 6.03 -9.11
C PHE A 145 8.04 7.22 -8.31
N ARG A 146 7.27 7.63 -7.31
CA ARG A 146 7.65 8.68 -6.38
C ARG A 146 7.40 8.19 -4.96
N VAL A 147 8.39 8.40 -4.10
CA VAL A 147 8.29 8.22 -2.67
C VAL A 147 8.50 9.57 -1.99
N ASP A 148 7.75 9.83 -0.94
CA ASP A 148 7.91 11.01 -0.09
C ASP A 148 8.41 10.51 1.28
N PRO A 149 9.74 10.50 1.54
CA PRO A 149 10.29 10.09 2.82
C PRO A 149 10.05 11.18 3.88
N SER A 150 9.82 10.77 5.12
CA SER A 150 9.69 11.66 6.28
C SER A 150 10.35 11.03 7.49
N LEU A 151 11.17 11.79 8.20
CA LEU A 151 11.83 11.33 9.41
C LEU A 151 11.00 11.73 10.63
N VAL A 152 10.54 10.75 11.40
CA VAL A 152 9.82 10.97 12.66
C VAL A 152 10.68 10.41 13.79
N LYS A 153 11.26 11.29 14.60
CA LYS A 153 12.32 10.93 15.56
C LYS A 153 13.46 10.19 14.86
N ASN A 154 13.64 8.90 15.13
CA ASN A 154 14.68 8.05 14.56
C ASN A 154 14.14 7.01 13.57
N THR A 155 12.87 7.17 13.14
CA THR A 155 12.17 6.25 12.24
C THR A 155 11.93 6.94 10.90
N LEU A 156 12.42 6.33 9.82
CA LEU A 156 12.15 6.74 8.46
C LEU A 156 10.79 6.19 8.01
N VAL A 157 9.85 7.08 7.71
CA VAL A 157 8.53 6.74 7.18
C VAL A 157 8.52 7.03 5.67
N VAL A 158 8.23 6.02 4.85
CA VAL A 158 8.26 6.13 3.39
C VAL A 158 6.87 5.85 2.82
N GLY A 159 6.17 6.94 2.47
CA GLY A 159 4.89 6.89 1.76
C GLY A 159 5.09 6.95 0.25
N GLY A 160 4.21 6.29 -0.50
CA GLY A 160 4.23 6.34 -1.96
C GLY A 160 3.37 7.49 -2.46
N LYS A 161 3.86 8.33 -3.37
CA LYS A 161 3.02 9.35 -4.01
C LYS A 161 2.62 8.86 -5.40
N ALA A 162 1.49 8.17 -5.48
CA ALA A 162 0.91 7.85 -6.77
C ALA A 162 0.39 9.15 -7.41
N PRO A 163 0.87 9.55 -8.60
CA PRO A 163 0.36 10.75 -9.28
C PRO A 163 -1.14 10.60 -9.62
N ASN A 164 -1.62 9.36 -9.80
CA ASN A 164 -3.03 9.01 -10.01
C ASN A 164 -3.42 7.81 -9.13
N ALA A 165 -3.70 8.05 -7.84
CA ALA A 165 -4.18 7.02 -6.92
C ALA A 165 -5.61 6.51 -7.22
N SER A 166 -6.30 7.16 -8.16
CA SER A 166 -7.69 6.93 -8.50
C SER A 166 -7.95 5.55 -9.12
N VAL A 167 -9.24 5.26 -9.28
CA VAL A 167 -9.73 4.11 -10.01
C VAL A 167 -9.34 4.23 -11.49
N GLN A 168 -8.64 3.22 -12.01
CA GLN A 168 -8.31 3.12 -13.43
C GLN A 168 -8.91 1.84 -14.03
N PRO A 169 -9.24 1.83 -15.33
CA PRO A 169 -9.68 0.63 -16.00
C PRO A 169 -8.53 -0.38 -16.09
N VAL A 170 -8.71 -1.56 -15.50
CA VAL A 170 -7.76 -2.68 -15.66
C VAL A 170 -8.28 -3.53 -16.81
N ARG A 171 -7.70 -3.32 -18.00
CA ARG A 171 -8.14 -3.97 -19.25
C ARG A 171 -7.39 -5.25 -19.59
N SER A 172 -6.61 -5.80 -18.67
CA SER A 172 -5.76 -6.96 -18.93
C SER A 172 -5.57 -7.85 -17.70
N GLY A 173 -5.37 -9.13 -17.96
CA GLY A 173 -5.14 -10.19 -16.98
C GLY A 173 -6.42 -10.81 -16.41
N TYR A 174 -6.22 -11.82 -15.58
CA TYR A 174 -7.29 -12.60 -14.93
C TYR A 174 -7.22 -12.53 -13.40
N ARG A 175 -6.26 -11.77 -12.84
CA ARG A 175 -5.98 -11.76 -11.40
C ARG A 175 -7.19 -11.38 -10.55
N ARG A 176 -7.95 -10.35 -10.94
CA ARG A 176 -9.09 -9.89 -10.14
C ARG A 176 -10.27 -10.83 -10.30
N SER A 177 -10.56 -11.25 -11.53
CA SER A 177 -11.57 -12.29 -11.78
C SER A 177 -11.27 -13.56 -10.99
N PHE A 178 -10.00 -13.94 -10.85
CA PHE A 178 -9.56 -15.05 -10.01
C PHE A 178 -9.82 -14.80 -8.52
N GLU A 179 -9.44 -13.63 -7.99
CA GLU A 179 -9.69 -13.24 -6.59
C GLU A 179 -11.20 -13.15 -6.28
N GLU A 180 -12.02 -12.74 -7.23
CA GLU A 180 -13.48 -12.67 -7.12
C GLU A 180 -14.13 -14.06 -7.16
N CYS A 181 -13.72 -14.93 -8.08
CA CYS A 181 -14.27 -16.29 -8.18
C CYS A 181 -13.86 -17.20 -7.03
N GLY A 182 -12.64 -17.01 -6.52
CA GLY A 182 -12.12 -17.81 -5.42
C GLY A 182 -12.30 -17.18 -4.04
N GLY A 183 -13.03 -16.08 -3.93
CA GLY A 183 -13.24 -15.38 -2.69
C GLY A 183 -14.65 -15.59 -2.14
N PHE A 184 -14.77 -16.11 -0.91
CA PHE A 184 -16.02 -16.00 -0.15
C PHE A 184 -15.89 -14.94 0.93
N ALA A 185 -16.72 -13.88 0.85
CA ALA A 185 -16.90 -12.96 1.96
C ALA A 185 -17.83 -13.66 2.96
N GLU A 186 -17.33 -14.06 4.13
CA GLU A 186 -18.22 -14.39 5.23
C GLU A 186 -19.05 -13.15 5.52
N ARG A 187 -20.36 -13.20 5.18
CA ARG A 187 -21.33 -12.26 5.72
C ARG A 187 -21.32 -12.48 7.24
N GLY A 188 -20.56 -11.66 7.95
CA GLY A 188 -20.54 -11.64 9.40
C GLY A 188 -21.97 -11.57 9.93
N ARG A 189 -22.31 -12.54 10.77
CA ARG A 189 -23.45 -12.51 11.68
C ARG A 189 -23.25 -11.42 12.72
#